data_AF-A0A607TAE6-F1
#
_entry.id   AF-A0A607TAE6-F1
#
_cell.length_a   1.000
_cell.length_b   1.000
_cell.length_c   1.000
_cell.angle_alpha   90.00
_cell.angle_beta   90.00
_cell.angle_gamma   90.00
#
_symmetry.space_group_name_H-M   'P 1'
#
loop_
_entity.id
_entity.type
_entity.pdbx_description
1 polymer ?
#
loop_
_entity_poly.entity_id
_entity_poly.type
_entity_poly.pdbx_seq_one_letter_code
_entity_poly.pdbx_strand_id
1 'polypeptide(L)'
;VQINSYDAKGNLVDALLLSSFFAYEDIVRFSDFVIRQDYTISIDSYVIYRWYEDSKDGHLVTIKFKDQAPQIYIKEQYQMENGRFKLISRNAVSQGEKRSER
;
A
#
# COMPACT_ATOMS: atom_id res chain seq x y z
N VAL A 1 8.75 5.33 3.53
CA VAL A 1 8.84 5.78 4.94
C VAL A 1 8.92 4.56 5.84
N GLN A 2 9.87 4.56 6.76
CA GLN A 2 10.07 3.49 7.75
C GLN A 2 10.21 4.12 9.13
N ILE A 3 9.70 3.45 10.16
CA ILE A 3 9.96 3.78 11.56
C ILE A 3 10.86 2.68 12.16
N ASN A 4 11.87 3.11 12.90
CA ASN A 4 12.80 2.23 13.59
C ASN A 4 12.66 2.44 15.08
N SER A 5 12.73 1.36 15.85
CA SER A 5 12.83 1.39 17.30
C SER A 5 14.24 0.98 17.73
N TYR A 6 14.79 1.71 18.70
CA TYR A 6 16.13 1.48 19.23
C TYR A 6 16.07 1.29 20.74
N ASP A 7 16.97 0.47 21.28
CA ASP A 7 17.15 0.35 22.72
C ASP A 7 17.91 1.56 23.31
N ALA A 8 18.04 1.61 24.63
CA ALA A 8 18.76 2.68 25.33
C ALA A 8 20.26 2.74 24.99
N LYS A 9 20.83 1.70 24.36
CA LYS A 9 22.21 1.65 23.89
C LYS A 9 22.33 2.04 22.42
N GLY A 10 21.22 2.36 21.75
CA GLY A 10 21.17 2.72 20.33
C GLY A 10 21.14 1.53 19.37
N ASN A 11 20.96 0.29 19.85
CA ASN A 11 20.83 -0.87 18.97
C ASN A 11 19.42 -0.93 18.38
N LEU A 12 19.32 -1.28 17.11
CA LEU A 12 18.02 -1.50 16.46
C LEU A 12 17.30 -2.68 17.12
N VAL A 13 16.11 -2.43 17.64
CA VAL A 13 15.24 -3.44 18.26
C VAL A 13 14.25 -3.99 17.25
N ASP A 14 13.64 -3.10 16.46
CA ASP A 14 12.62 -3.44 15.47
C ASP A 14 12.48 -2.33 14.43
N ALA A 15 11.89 -2.65 13.27
CA ALA A 15 11.60 -1.68 12.22
C ALA A 15 10.30 -2.03 11.49
N LEU A 16 9.49 -1.01 11.21
CA LEU A 16 8.24 -1.16 10.46
C LEU A 16 8.26 -0.25 9.24
N LEU A 17 8.11 -0.85 8.06
CA LEU A 17 7.91 -0.12 6.82
C LEU A 17 6.47 0.43 6.78
N LEU A 18 6.33 1.75 6.84
CA LEU A 18 5.02 2.43 6.91
C LEU A 18 4.45 2.73 5.52
N SER A 19 5.32 3.05 4.57
CA SER A 19 4.91 3.40 3.22
C SER A 19 6.03 3.12 2.22
N SER A 20 5.68 2.60 1.07
CA SER A 20 6.57 2.45 -0.07
C SER A 20 5.82 2.79 -1.34
N PHE A 21 6.37 3.69 -2.15
CA PHE A 21 5.86 3.95 -3.49
C PHE A 21 6.60 3.07 -4.49
N PHE A 22 5.84 2.38 -5.34
CA PHE A 22 6.36 1.51 -6.40
C PHE A 22 5.52 1.72 -7.65
N ALA A 23 6.15 1.96 -8.79
CA ALA A 23 5.47 2.04 -10.08
C ALA A 23 6.24 1.22 -11.12
N TYR A 24 5.54 0.31 -11.80
CA TYR A 24 6.09 -0.52 -12.86
C TYR A 24 5.02 -0.78 -13.92
N GLU A 25 5.34 -0.51 -15.19
CA GLU A 25 4.43 -0.63 -16.33
C GLU A 25 3.04 -0.03 -16.04
N ASP A 26 2.06 -0.90 -15.83
CA ASP A 26 0.65 -0.60 -15.65
C ASP A 26 0.23 -0.61 -14.17
N ILE A 27 1.15 -0.77 -13.22
CA ILE A 27 0.82 -0.85 -11.80
C ILE A 27 1.52 0.26 -11.01
N VAL A 28 0.76 0.93 -10.16
CA VAL A 28 1.29 1.80 -9.08
C VAL A 28 0.82 1.24 -7.75
N ARG A 29 1.73 1.07 -6.80
CA ARG A 29 1.44 0.74 -5.41
C ARG A 29 1.98 1.81 -4.49
N PHE A 30 1.20 2.14 -3.48
CA PHE A 30 1.59 3.05 -2.42
C PHE A 30 0.83 2.70 -1.14
N SER A 31 1.26 3.25 -0.02
CA SER A 31 0.54 3.07 1.25
C SER A 31 0.40 4.40 1.96
N ASP A 32 -0.75 4.59 2.58
CA ASP A 32 -1.00 5.64 3.55
C ASP A 32 -0.99 5.03 4.96
N PHE A 33 -0.59 5.82 5.95
CA PHE A 33 -0.51 5.35 7.32
C PHE A 33 -0.95 6.43 8.31
N VAL A 34 -1.46 5.97 9.45
CA VAL A 34 -1.84 6.81 10.59
C VAL A 34 -1.22 6.22 11.85
N ILE A 35 -0.49 7.05 12.60
CA ILE A 35 0.03 6.70 13.93
C ILE A 35 -0.83 7.47 14.95
N ARG A 36 -1.44 6.74 15.88
CA ARG A 36 -2.32 7.31 16.92
C ARG A 36 -1.59 7.46 18.25
N GLN A 37 -2.15 8.28 19.15
CA GLN A 37 -1.59 8.54 20.48
C GLN A 37 -1.56 7.29 21.38
N ASP A 38 -2.45 6.33 21.11
CA ASP A 38 -2.48 5.03 21.79
C ASP A 38 -1.44 4.04 21.23
N TYR A 39 -0.52 4.52 20.38
CA TYR A 39 0.53 3.75 19.72
C TYR A 39 0.03 2.68 18.74
N THR A 40 -1.24 2.77 18.33
CA THR A 40 -1.76 2.02 17.19
C THR A 40 -1.27 2.64 15.89
N ILE A 41 -0.82 1.79 14.97
CA ILE A 41 -0.42 2.17 13.61
C ILE A 41 -1.36 1.47 12.64
N SER A 42 -2.02 2.23 11.77
CA SER A 42 -2.81 1.69 10.65
C SER A 42 -2.08 1.96 9.35
N ILE A 43 -1.98 0.96 8.48
CA ILE A 43 -1.38 1.06 7.15
C ILE A 43 -2.38 0.52 6.12
N ASP A 44 -2.83 1.39 5.23
CA ASP A 44 -3.68 1.03 4.09
C ASP A 44 -2.81 1.05 2.83
N SER A 45 -2.71 -0.10 2.15
CA SER A 45 -1.95 -0.25 0.92
C SER A 45 -2.88 -0.27 -0.29
N TYR A 46 -2.55 0.58 -1.26
CA TYR A 46 -3.34 0.87 -2.44
C TYR A 46 -2.63 0.41 -3.71
N VAL A 47 -3.42 0.03 -4.70
CA VAL A 47 -2.98 -0.26 -6.05
C VAL A 47 -3.80 0.56 -7.06
N ILE A 48 -3.13 1.08 -8.07
CA ILE A 48 -3.74 1.68 -9.26
C ILE A 48 -3.28 0.86 -10.45
N TYR A 49 -4.23 0.39 -11.25
CA TYR A 49 -3.98 -0.22 -12.55
C TYR A 49 -4.17 0.82 -13.64
N ARG A 50 -3.14 1.04 -14.44
CA ARG A 50 -3.15 1.86 -15.65
C ARG A 50 -3.51 0.94 -16.82
N TRP A 51 -4.16 1.47 -17.84
CA TRP A 51 -4.44 0.68 -19.04
C TRP A 51 -4.00 1.48 -20.25
N TYR A 52 -3.46 0.77 -21.21
CA TYR A 52 -3.02 1.31 -22.47
C TYR A 52 -4.15 1.14 -23.48
N GLU A 53 -4.53 2.20 -24.18
CA GLU A 53 -5.32 2.07 -25.41
C GLU A 53 -4.35 1.89 -26.58
N ASP A 54 -4.57 0.86 -27.38
CA ASP A 54 -3.87 0.71 -28.65
C ASP A 54 -4.18 1.90 -29.56
N SER A 55 -3.15 2.64 -29.95
CA SER A 55 -3.29 3.62 -31.02
C SER A 55 -3.65 2.89 -32.30
N LYS A 56 -4.71 3.31 -33.00
CA LYS A 56 -5.10 2.72 -34.30
C LYS A 56 -4.02 2.86 -35.39
N ASP A 57 -3.00 3.66 -35.14
CA ASP A 57 -2.10 4.20 -36.17
C ASP A 57 -0.62 3.81 -35.95
N GLY A 58 -0.34 2.89 -35.01
CA GLY A 58 1.02 2.36 -34.76
C GLY A 58 1.99 3.32 -34.05
N HIS A 59 1.54 4.49 -33.58
CA HIS A 59 2.36 5.45 -32.85
C HIS A 59 1.75 5.89 -31.51
N LEU A 60 2.60 5.86 -30.48
CA LEU A 60 2.43 6.34 -29.11
C LEU A 60 1.18 5.84 -28.39
N VAL A 61 1.41 4.79 -27.60
CA VAL A 61 0.48 4.27 -26.60
C VAL A 61 0.11 5.39 -25.63
N THR A 62 -1.14 5.85 -25.66
CA THR A 62 -1.60 6.85 -24.69
C THR A 62 -1.90 6.12 -23.39
N ILE A 63 -1.14 6.41 -22.33
CA ILE A 63 -1.47 5.97 -20.97
C ILE A 63 -2.77 6.69 -20.61
N LYS A 64 -3.90 5.99 -20.69
CA LYS A 64 -5.15 6.49 -20.11
C LYS A 64 -5.19 6.04 -18.66
N PHE A 65 -5.12 7.00 -17.75
CA PHE A 65 -5.73 6.82 -16.46
C PHE A 65 -7.22 6.75 -16.72
N LYS A 66 -7.81 5.54 -16.75
CA LYS A 66 -9.23 5.48 -16.41
C LYS A 66 -9.31 6.11 -15.01
N ASP A 67 -10.29 6.97 -14.74
CA ASP A 67 -10.51 7.62 -13.44
C ASP A 67 -10.86 6.58 -12.34
N GLN A 68 -10.00 5.58 -12.16
CA GLN A 68 -10.12 4.56 -11.15
C GLN A 68 -9.45 5.11 -9.91
N ALA A 69 -10.28 5.38 -8.92
CA ALA A 69 -9.80 5.65 -7.57
C ALA A 69 -8.85 4.51 -7.14
N PRO A 70 -7.78 4.82 -6.38
CA PRO A 70 -6.89 3.83 -5.83
C PRO A 70 -7.65 2.73 -5.09
N GLN A 71 -7.33 1.47 -5.36
CA GLN A 71 -7.99 0.33 -4.75
C GLN A 71 -7.17 -0.18 -3.56
N ILE A 72 -7.79 -0.26 -2.39
CA ILE A 72 -7.14 -0.87 -1.23
C ILE A 72 -7.04 -2.37 -1.46
N TYR A 73 -5.85 -2.95 -1.35
CA TYR A 73 -5.63 -4.39 -1.48
C TYR A 73 -5.17 -5.03 -0.16
N ILE A 74 -4.55 -4.25 0.74
CA ILE A 74 -4.16 -4.70 2.09
C ILE A 74 -4.44 -3.60 3.10
N LYS A 75 -4.99 -3.98 4.24
CA LYS A 75 -5.06 -3.14 5.45
C LYS A 75 -4.34 -3.85 6.59
N GLU A 76 -3.40 -3.17 7.23
CA GLU A 76 -2.67 -3.69 8.37
C GLU A 76 -2.84 -2.76 9.56
N GLN A 77 -2.89 -3.37 10.75
CA GLN A 77 -2.89 -2.65 12.01
C GLN A 77 -1.82 -3.25 12.91
N TYR A 78 -1.00 -2.39 13.49
CA TYR A 78 0.05 -2.75 14.43
C TYR A 78 -0.17 -2.01 15.75
N GLN A 79 0.25 -2.62 16.85
CA GLN A 79 0.39 -1.99 18.15
C GLN A 79 1.89 -1.90 18.45
N MET A 80 2.37 -0.70 18.79
CA MET A 80 3.73 -0.58 19.33
C MET A 80 3.72 -0.88 20.83
N GLU A 81 4.48 -1.89 21.24
CA GLU A 81 4.64 -2.33 22.63
C GLU A 81 6.12 -2.56 22.92
N ASN A 82 6.67 -1.89 23.94
CA ASN A 82 8.07 -2.06 24.39
C ASN A 82 9.10 -1.99 23.24
N GLY A 83 8.92 -1.06 22.30
CA GLY A 83 9.81 -0.87 21.17
C GLY A 83 9.66 -1.88 20.03
N ARG A 84 8.62 -2.73 20.06
CA ARG A 84 8.32 -3.69 18.99
C ARG A 84 7.00 -3.36 18.31
N PHE A 85 6.92 -3.63 17.02
CA PHE A 85 5.72 -3.41 16.21
C PHE A 85 4.96 -4.72 16.04
N LYS A 86 3.95 -4.95 16.89
CA LYS A 86 3.16 -6.18 16.89
C LYS A 86 2.00 -6.07 15.91
N LEU A 87 1.97 -6.94 14.89
CA LEU A 87 0.83 -7.03 13.98
C LEU A 87 -0.42 -7.49 14.76
N ILE A 88 -1.48 -6.68 14.73
CA ILE A 88 -2.78 -6.95 15.36
C ILE A 88 -3.74 -7.55 14.34
N SER A 89 -3.80 -6.95 13.15
CA SER A 89 -4.66 -7.46 12.07
C SER A 89 -4.05 -7.20 10.70
N ARG A 90 -4.33 -8.11 9.76
CA ARG A 90 -4.01 -7.97 8.34
C ARG A 90 -5.18 -8.49 7.53
N ASN A 91 -5.81 -7.59 6.78
CA ASN A 91 -6.92 -7.92 5.90
C ASN A 91 -6.48 -7.70 4.47
N ALA A 92 -6.28 -8.79 3.74
CA ALA A 92 -6.19 -8.73 2.28
C ALA A 92 -7.61 -8.55 1.74
N VAL A 93 -7.83 -7.46 1.01
CA VAL A 93 -9.11 -7.23 0.34
C VAL A 93 -9.08 -8.10 -0.92
N SER A 94 -9.92 -9.13 -0.96
CA SER A 94 -10.10 -9.87 -2.21
C SER A 94 -10.74 -8.92 -3.23
N GLN A 95 -10.15 -8.86 -4.43
CA GLN A 95 -10.88 -8.31 -5.56
C GLN A 95 -11.99 -9.31 -5.86
N GLY A 96 -13.15 -9.12 -5.23
CA GLY A 96 -14.37 -9.84 -5.55
C GLY A 96 -14.57 -9.83 -7.06
N GLU A 97 -14.85 -11.01 -7.60
CA GLU A 97 -15.06 -11.32 -9.01
C GLU A 97 -15.63 -10.13 -9.78
N LYS A 98 -14.98 -9.77 -10.90
CA LYS A 98 -15.63 -8.99 -11.95
C LYS A 98 -16.99 -9.64 -12.18
N ARG A 99 -18.08 -9.00 -11.74
CA ARG A 99 -19.42 -9.34 -12.23
C ARG A 99 -19.31 -9.27 -13.74
N SER A 100 -19.38 -10.41 -14.42
CA SER A 100 -19.64 -10.42 -15.84
C SER A 100 -21.06 -9.89 -15.99
N GLU A 101 -21.20 -8.61 -16.28
CA GLU A 101 -22.40 -8.15 -16.94
C GLU A 101 -22.41 -8.84 -18.31
N ARG A 102 -23.24 -9.88 -18.41
CA ARG A 102 -23.73 -10.44 -19.67
C ARG A 102 -24.96 -9.66 -20.09
#